data_AF-A0A6A6YM83-F1
#
_entry.id   AF-A0A6A6YM83-F1
#
_cell.length_a   1.000
_cell.length_b   1.000
_cell.length_c   1.000
_cell.angle_alpha   90.00
_cell.angle_beta   90.00
_cell.angle_gamma   90.00
#
_symmetry.space_group_name_H-M   'P 1'
#
loop_
_entity.id
_entity.type
_entity.pdbx_description
1 polymer ?
#
loop_
_entity_poly.entity_id
_entity_poly.type
_entity_poly.pdbx_seq_one_letter_code
_entity_poly.pdbx_strand_id
1 'polypeptide(L)'
;MSCLGVHVYFNCGSRIGPLVLGFRRSSTLASFHYLLPLEEYKTVKRFHINVPRGGIPGGTHTNEVSGEYHNIPVHDIRGHEDEFSLDQHGFQVARDRNRDTEAALNALPAESFNDSNLVREKYGPAMEALIRNTLGAETVRIVLVALYQPLIMARRC
;
A
#
# COMPACT_ATOMS: atom_id res chain seq x y z
N MET A 1 22.20 -4.61 -6.58
CA MET A 1 21.51 -5.42 -5.54
C MET A 1 20.29 -4.65 -5.11
N SER A 2 19.13 -4.95 -5.68
CA SER A 2 17.88 -4.21 -5.51
C SER A 2 16.91 -5.04 -4.66
N CYS A 3 16.60 -4.56 -3.46
CA CYS A 3 15.45 -5.05 -2.71
C CYS A 3 14.19 -4.57 -3.41
N LEU A 4 13.31 -5.48 -3.85
CA LEU A 4 11.96 -5.10 -4.30
C LEU A 4 11.11 -4.82 -3.05
N GLY A 5 10.71 -3.57 -2.88
CA GLY A 5 9.62 -3.21 -1.98
C GLY A 5 8.31 -3.56 -2.65
N VAL A 6 7.48 -4.37 -1.99
CA VAL A 6 6.13 -4.70 -2.47
C VAL A 6 5.13 -4.00 -1.57
N HIS A 7 4.28 -3.14 -2.13
CA HIS A 7 3.19 -2.52 -1.42
C HIS A 7 1.93 -3.39 -1.56
N VAL A 8 1.40 -3.89 -0.44
CA VAL A 8 0.18 -4.70 -0.40
C VAL A 8 -0.93 -3.83 0.20
N TYR A 9 -2.01 -3.65 -0.56
CA TYR A 9 -3.19 -2.89 -0.15
C TYR A 9 -4.28 -3.85 0.33
N PHE A 10 -4.84 -3.60 1.52
CA PHE A 10 -6.02 -4.29 2.01
C PHE A 10 -7.28 -3.50 1.64
N ASN A 11 -8.20 -4.12 0.90
CA ASN A 11 -9.50 -3.55 0.63
C ASN A 11 -10.54 -4.13 1.62
N CYS A 12 -11.07 -3.29 2.49
CA CYS A 12 -12.19 -3.65 3.38
C CYS A 12 -13.50 -3.43 2.60
N GLY A 13 -13.98 -4.48 1.93
CA GLY A 13 -15.20 -4.42 1.13
C GLY A 13 -16.44 -4.82 1.93
N SER A 14 -17.38 -3.89 2.10
CA SER A 14 -18.76 -4.15 2.51
C SER A 14 -19.47 -5.07 1.51
N ARG A 15 -20.15 -6.10 2.03
CA ARG A 15 -20.91 -7.11 1.25
C ARG A 15 -22.01 -6.46 0.40
N ILE A 16 -22.01 -6.71 -0.92
CA ILE A 16 -23.22 -6.64 -1.75
C ILE A 16 -23.18 -7.84 -2.73
N GLY A 17 -24.27 -8.61 -2.77
CA GLY A 17 -24.44 -9.88 -3.48
C GLY A 17 -24.44 -9.80 -5.01
N PRO A 18 -24.72 -10.92 -5.70
CA PRO A 18 -24.46 -11.06 -7.12
C PRO A 18 -25.58 -10.40 -7.94
N LEU A 19 -25.25 -9.35 -8.67
CA LEU A 19 -26.08 -8.83 -9.76
C LEU A 19 -25.18 -8.62 -10.98
N VAL A 20 -25.38 -9.48 -11.96
CA VAL A 20 -24.81 -9.39 -13.31
C VAL A 20 -25.47 -8.19 -13.99
N LEU A 21 -24.83 -7.03 -13.91
CA LEU A 21 -25.17 -5.81 -14.65
C LEU A 21 -23.85 -5.15 -15.04
N GLY A 22 -23.71 -4.78 -16.32
CA GLY A 22 -22.48 -4.25 -16.90
C GLY A 22 -21.82 -3.22 -15.99
N PHE A 23 -20.64 -3.57 -15.48
CA PHE A 23 -19.90 -2.77 -14.51
C PHE A 23 -19.32 -1.54 -15.22
N ARG A 24 -20.10 -0.46 -15.27
CA ARG A 24 -19.58 0.84 -15.67
C ARG A 24 -18.63 1.27 -14.54
N ARG A 25 -17.33 1.39 -14.82
CA ARG A 25 -16.33 1.84 -13.83
C ARG A 25 -16.85 3.12 -13.16
N SER A 26 -17.12 3.04 -11.86
CA SER A 26 -17.48 4.23 -11.09
C SER A 26 -16.25 5.14 -11.02
N SER A 27 -16.46 6.44 -11.18
CA SER A 27 -15.39 7.44 -11.10
C SER A 27 -15.82 8.61 -10.24
N THR A 28 -14.91 9.11 -9.41
CA THR A 28 -15.10 10.33 -8.63
C THR A 28 -13.92 11.28 -8.81
N LEU A 29 -14.07 12.53 -8.41
CA LEU A 29 -13.00 13.51 -8.33
C LEU A 29 -12.56 13.66 -6.87
N ALA A 30 -11.26 13.73 -6.64
CA ALA A 30 -10.69 13.95 -5.31
C ALA A 30 -9.52 14.93 -5.36
N SER A 31 -9.19 15.46 -4.18
CA SER A 31 -7.97 16.26 -3.96
C SER A 31 -6.90 15.39 -3.31
N PHE A 32 -5.66 15.51 -3.77
CA PHE A 32 -4.51 14.82 -3.21
C PHE A 32 -3.35 15.78 -3.00
N HIS A 33 -2.52 15.52 -2.00
CA HIS A 33 -1.25 16.22 -1.83
C HIS A 33 -0.14 15.45 -2.54
N TYR A 34 0.49 16.09 -3.52
CA TYR A 34 1.68 15.55 -4.18
C TYR A 34 2.90 16.39 -3.85
N LEU A 35 4.05 15.73 -3.85
CA LEU A 35 5.33 16.40 -3.73
C LEU A 35 5.53 17.37 -4.91
N LEU A 36 5.82 18.63 -4.61
CA LEU A 36 6.03 19.65 -5.62
C LEU A 36 7.35 19.42 -6.38
N PRO A 37 7.42 19.65 -7.70
CA PRO A 37 8.65 19.51 -8.46
C PRO A 37 9.54 20.76 -8.30
N LEU A 38 10.13 20.96 -7.12
CA LEU A 38 11.01 22.11 -6.87
C LEU A 38 12.37 21.94 -7.57
N GLU A 39 12.93 23.04 -8.09
CA GLU A 39 14.22 23.02 -8.81
C GLU A 39 15.38 22.50 -7.94
N GLU A 40 15.35 22.80 -6.65
CA GLU A 40 16.32 22.31 -5.67
C GLU A 40 16.42 20.78 -5.62
N TYR A 41 15.35 20.05 -5.96
CA TYR A 41 15.37 18.58 -5.94
C TYR A 41 16.21 17.97 -7.06
N LYS A 42 16.63 18.77 -8.05
CA LYS A 42 17.55 18.33 -9.11
C LYS A 42 19.00 18.26 -8.61
N THR A 43 19.36 19.08 -7.62
CA THR A 43 20.73 19.20 -7.10
C THR A 43 20.88 18.70 -5.67
N VAL A 44 19.81 18.74 -4.88
CA VAL A 44 19.80 18.34 -3.47
C VAL A 44 18.89 17.12 -3.31
N LYS A 45 19.43 16.09 -2.65
CA LYS A 45 18.65 14.89 -2.32
C LYS A 45 17.55 15.25 -1.31
N ARG A 46 16.33 14.80 -1.60
CA ARG A 46 15.19 14.91 -0.68
C ARG A 46 15.42 14.08 0.58
N PHE A 47 15.02 14.61 1.72
CA PHE A 47 15.19 13.94 3.01
C PHE A 47 14.02 14.21 3.95
N HIS A 48 13.73 13.23 4.80
CA HIS A 48 12.87 13.34 5.95
C HIS A 48 13.57 12.70 7.16
N ILE A 49 13.80 13.48 8.22
CA ILE A 49 14.53 13.07 9.41
C ILE A 49 13.53 12.67 10.49
N ASN A 50 13.45 11.36 10.72
CA ASN A 50 12.62 10.76 11.76
C ASN A 50 13.32 10.80 13.14
N VAL A 51 13.73 11.99 13.56
CA VAL A 51 14.26 12.29 14.90
C VAL A 51 13.25 13.21 15.59
N PRO A 52 13.05 13.14 16.92
CA PRO A 52 12.20 14.09 17.63
C PRO A 52 12.63 15.54 17.39
N ARG A 53 11.68 16.49 17.41
CA ARG A 53 11.94 17.92 17.13
C ARG A 53 13.03 18.54 18.01
N GLY A 54 13.22 18.03 19.23
CA GLY A 54 14.29 18.51 20.13
C GLY A 54 15.69 17.98 19.80
N GLY A 55 15.81 16.99 18.91
CA GLY A 55 17.08 16.38 18.53
C GLY A 55 17.86 17.16 17.46
N ILE A 56 17.26 18.20 16.85
CA ILE A 56 17.91 19.01 15.81
C ILE A 56 17.66 20.50 16.09
N PRO A 57 18.42 21.12 17.01
CA PRO A 57 18.28 22.54 17.30
C PRO A 57 18.57 23.39 16.05
N GLY A 58 17.59 24.18 15.61
CA GLY A 58 17.75 25.12 14.49
C GLY A 58 17.81 24.49 13.10
N GLY A 59 17.64 23.18 12.97
CA GLY A 59 17.60 22.48 11.68
C GLY A 59 16.19 22.15 11.19
N THR A 60 16.07 21.88 9.90
CA THR A 60 14.82 21.44 9.27
C THR A 60 14.75 19.92 9.24
N HIS A 61 13.61 19.34 9.61
CA HIS A 61 13.42 17.88 9.57
C HIS A 61 13.18 17.34 8.17
N THR A 62 12.79 18.18 7.23
CA THR A 62 12.54 17.78 5.85
C THR A 62 12.75 18.97 4.92
N ASN A 63 13.19 18.68 3.70
CA ASN A 63 13.11 19.62 2.58
C ASN A 63 11.98 19.26 1.61
N GLU A 64 11.09 18.33 1.98
CA GLU A 64 9.95 17.92 1.16
C GLU A 64 8.78 18.90 1.33
N VAL A 65 8.41 19.55 0.24
CA VAL A 65 7.24 20.41 0.13
C VAL A 65 6.19 19.73 -0.72
N SER A 66 4.98 19.57 -0.17
CA SER A 66 3.82 19.00 -0.87
C SER A 66 2.77 20.08 -1.14
N GLY A 67 2.12 20.01 -2.29
CA GLY A 67 1.03 20.90 -2.68
C GLY A 67 -0.24 20.11 -2.99
N GLU A 68 -1.39 20.75 -2.83
CA GLU A 68 -2.69 20.15 -3.13
C GLU A 68 -2.99 20.21 -4.63
N TYR A 69 -3.49 19.10 -5.17
CA TYR A 69 -3.95 18.97 -6.54
C TYR A 69 -5.41 18.51 -6.51
N HIS A 70 -6.27 19.29 -7.14
CA HIS A 70 -7.70 19.04 -7.18
C HIS A 70 -8.12 18.31 -8.47
N ASN A 71 -9.36 17.82 -8.47
CA ASN A 71 -10.00 17.22 -9.65
C ASN A 71 -9.24 16.01 -10.22
N ILE A 72 -8.56 15.25 -9.37
CA ILE A 72 -7.90 14.02 -9.79
C ILE A 72 -8.96 12.93 -9.93
N PRO A 73 -9.09 12.31 -11.12
CA PRO A 73 -10.05 11.24 -11.33
C PRO A 73 -9.60 9.99 -10.58
N VAL A 74 -10.50 9.46 -9.76
CA VAL A 74 -10.34 8.20 -9.02
C VAL A 74 -11.32 7.20 -9.61
N HIS A 75 -10.81 6.08 -10.09
CA HIS A 75 -11.60 5.03 -10.72
C HIS A 75 -11.70 3.80 -9.82
N ASP A 76 -12.88 3.18 -9.82
CA ASP A 76 -13.04 1.84 -9.28
C ASP A 76 -12.37 0.83 -10.20
N ILE A 77 -11.44 0.05 -9.63
CA ILE A 77 -10.67 -0.97 -10.35
C ILE A 77 -11.27 -2.37 -10.21
N ARG A 78 -12.36 -2.54 -9.45
CA ARG A 78 -13.01 -3.84 -9.24
C ARG A 78 -13.50 -4.42 -10.56
N GLY A 79 -13.19 -5.70 -10.81
CA GLY A 79 -13.48 -6.39 -12.06
C GLY A 79 -12.48 -6.16 -13.20
N HIS A 80 -11.48 -5.31 -12.98
CA HIS A 80 -10.43 -4.96 -13.94
C HIS A 80 -9.03 -5.06 -13.33
N GLU A 81 -8.89 -5.82 -12.25
CA GLU A 81 -7.65 -5.90 -11.46
C GLU A 81 -6.47 -6.50 -12.25
N ASP A 82 -6.76 -7.32 -13.26
CA ASP A 82 -5.81 -7.96 -14.15
C ASP A 82 -5.23 -7.01 -15.23
N GLU A 83 -5.83 -5.83 -15.42
CA GLU A 83 -5.32 -4.80 -16.32
C GLU A 83 -4.15 -4.01 -15.72
N PHE A 84 -3.89 -4.14 -14.41
CA PHE A 84 -2.85 -3.40 -13.71
C PHE A 84 -1.59 -4.24 -13.51
N SER A 85 -0.44 -3.66 -13.89
CA SER A 85 0.87 -4.30 -13.85
C SER A 85 1.92 -3.39 -13.23
N LEU A 86 2.93 -3.98 -12.60
CA LEU A 86 4.02 -3.25 -11.95
C LEU A 86 4.78 -2.33 -12.93
N ASP A 87 5.07 -2.82 -14.14
CA ASP A 87 5.89 -2.07 -15.10
C ASP A 87 5.18 -0.83 -15.66
N GLN A 88 3.87 -0.91 -15.88
CA GLN A 88 3.10 0.18 -16.48
C GLN A 88 2.49 1.11 -15.43
N HIS A 89 2.04 0.57 -14.29
CA HIS A 89 1.24 1.31 -13.30
C HIS A 89 1.97 1.50 -11.96
N GLY A 90 3.12 0.86 -11.75
CA GLY A 90 3.84 0.88 -10.48
C GLY A 90 3.20 0.04 -9.37
N PHE A 91 2.07 -0.60 -9.64
CA PHE A 91 1.41 -1.55 -8.74
C PHE A 91 0.75 -2.68 -9.53
N GLN A 92 0.53 -3.81 -8.86
CA GLN A 92 -0.22 -4.93 -9.40
C GLN A 92 -1.11 -5.51 -8.30
N VAL A 93 -2.31 -5.91 -8.67
CA VAL A 93 -3.24 -6.55 -7.75
C VAL A 93 -3.05 -8.06 -7.80
N ALA A 94 -2.49 -8.63 -6.74
CA ALA A 94 -2.42 -10.07 -6.58
C ALA A 94 -3.70 -10.58 -5.90
N ARG A 95 -4.42 -11.47 -6.56
CA ARG A 95 -5.53 -12.20 -5.94
C ARG A 95 -4.97 -13.47 -5.32
N ASP A 96 -5.24 -13.69 -4.03
CA ASP A 96 -5.03 -14.99 -3.43
C ASP A 96 -6.00 -15.98 -4.08
N ARG A 97 -5.47 -16.90 -4.89
CA ARG A 97 -6.27 -17.94 -5.55
C ARG A 97 -6.66 -19.05 -4.60
N ASN A 98 -6.00 -19.13 -3.44
CA ASN A 98 -6.38 -20.03 -2.36
C ASN A 98 -7.50 -19.36 -1.58
N ARG A 99 -8.74 -19.57 -2.03
CA ARG A 99 -9.96 -19.14 -1.33
C ARG A 99 -10.11 -19.74 0.09
N ASP A 100 -9.18 -20.61 0.47
CA ASP A 100 -9.18 -21.38 1.71
C ASP A 100 -8.50 -20.63 2.89
N THR A 101 -7.91 -19.45 2.65
CA THR A 101 -7.45 -18.59 3.76
C THR A 101 -8.63 -17.77 4.31
N GLU A 102 -9.23 -18.26 5.41
CA GLU A 102 -10.31 -17.57 6.15
C GLU A 102 -10.05 -16.08 6.41
N ALA A 103 -8.78 -15.68 6.48
CA ALA A 103 -8.34 -14.30 6.68
C ALA A 103 -8.84 -13.32 5.61
N ALA A 104 -8.98 -13.74 4.34
CA ALA A 104 -9.45 -12.88 3.25
C ALA A 104 -10.99 -12.74 3.22
N LEU A 105 -11.71 -13.74 3.71
CA LEU A 105 -13.19 -13.78 3.70
C LEU A 105 -13.81 -13.03 4.89
N ASN A 106 -13.10 -12.95 6.01
CA ASN A 106 -13.56 -12.30 7.23
C ASN A 106 -12.69 -11.07 7.52
N ALA A 107 -12.97 -9.93 6.88
CA ALA A 107 -12.29 -8.68 7.22
C ALA A 107 -12.50 -8.30 8.69
N LEU A 108 -11.47 -7.74 9.35
CA LEU A 108 -11.66 -7.12 10.67
C LEU A 108 -12.56 -5.89 10.54
N PRO A 109 -13.35 -5.57 11.58
CA PRO A 109 -14.01 -4.27 11.66
C PRO A 109 -12.96 -3.15 11.74
N ALA A 110 -13.31 -1.95 11.26
CA ALA A 110 -12.38 -0.83 11.08
C ALA A 110 -11.67 -0.45 12.39
N GLU A 111 -12.38 -0.53 13.51
CA GLU A 111 -11.93 -0.18 14.84
C GLU A 111 -10.82 -1.13 15.32
N SER A 112 -10.86 -2.38 14.88
CA SER A 112 -9.88 -3.42 15.22
C SER A 112 -8.57 -3.28 14.44
N PHE A 113 -8.50 -2.44 13.40
CA PHE A 113 -7.24 -2.17 12.68
C PHE A 113 -6.25 -1.33 13.49
N ASN A 114 -6.70 -0.70 14.58
CA ASN A 114 -5.82 0.03 15.50
C ASN A 114 -4.95 -0.92 16.34
N ASP A 115 -5.35 -2.20 16.48
CA ASP A 115 -4.54 -3.21 17.16
C ASP A 115 -3.58 -3.88 16.17
N SER A 116 -2.34 -3.39 16.16
CA SER A 116 -1.29 -3.92 15.30
C SER A 116 -0.99 -5.41 15.52
N ASN A 117 -1.18 -5.93 16.73
CA ASN A 117 -0.94 -7.35 17.02
C ASN A 117 -2.03 -8.20 16.40
N LEU A 118 -3.30 -7.79 16.57
CA LEU A 118 -4.45 -8.48 16.00
C LEU A 118 -4.39 -8.51 14.46
N VAL A 119 -4.05 -7.38 13.83
CA VAL A 119 -3.86 -7.30 12.37
C VAL A 119 -2.75 -8.23 11.93
N ARG A 120 -1.61 -8.26 12.64
CA ARG A 120 -0.47 -9.12 12.32
C ARG A 120 -0.82 -10.59 12.42
N GLU A 121 -1.47 -10.99 13.50
CA GLU A 121 -1.83 -12.39 13.75
C GLU A 121 -2.78 -12.91 12.67
N LYS A 122 -3.77 -12.09 12.31
CA LYS A 122 -4.78 -12.48 11.32
C LYS A 122 -4.27 -12.49 9.88
N TYR A 123 -3.60 -11.41 9.47
CA TYR A 123 -3.22 -11.22 8.07
C TYR A 123 -1.79 -11.65 7.75
N GLY A 124 -0.91 -11.70 8.75
CA GLY A 124 0.50 -12.05 8.58
C GLY A 124 0.71 -13.40 7.87
N PRO A 125 0.09 -14.50 8.33
CA PRO A 125 0.25 -15.81 7.69
C PRO A 125 -0.22 -15.83 6.23
N ALA A 126 -1.36 -15.19 5.94
CA ALA A 126 -1.91 -15.12 4.58
C ALA A 126 -1.00 -14.29 3.65
N MET A 127 -0.49 -13.15 4.12
CA MET A 127 0.48 -12.34 3.37
C MET A 127 1.76 -13.10 3.10
N GLU A 128 2.31 -13.79 4.10
CA GLU A 128 3.52 -14.58 3.95
C GLU A 128 3.34 -15.69 2.90
N ALA A 129 2.24 -16.43 2.97
CA ALA A 129 1.91 -17.45 1.99
C ALA A 129 1.77 -16.85 0.57
N LEU A 130 1.05 -15.74 0.43
CA LEU A 130 0.89 -15.04 -0.84
C LEU A 130 2.23 -14.62 -1.44
N ILE A 131 3.12 -14.02 -0.64
CA ILE A 131 4.43 -13.55 -1.09
C ILE A 131 5.33 -14.71 -1.48
N ARG A 132 5.40 -15.77 -0.65
CA ARG A 132 6.19 -16.98 -0.95
C ARG A 132 5.74 -17.60 -2.27
N ASN A 133 4.43 -17.76 -2.46
CA ASN A 133 3.86 -18.38 -3.66
C ASN A 133 4.03 -17.51 -4.91
N THR A 134 3.86 -16.19 -4.78
CA THR A 134 3.92 -15.27 -5.93
C THR A 134 5.36 -15.01 -6.36
N LEU A 135 6.27 -14.85 -5.40
CA LEU A 135 7.65 -14.45 -5.69
C LEU A 135 8.64 -15.61 -5.68
N GLY A 136 8.27 -16.79 -5.18
CA GLY A 136 9.21 -17.89 -4.94
C GLY A 136 10.22 -17.58 -3.83
N ALA A 137 9.82 -16.75 -2.86
CA ALA A 137 10.72 -16.29 -1.80
C ALA A 137 10.95 -17.41 -0.76
N GLU A 138 12.21 -17.66 -0.41
CA GLU A 138 12.59 -18.62 0.64
C GLU A 138 12.22 -18.11 2.04
N THR A 139 12.41 -16.80 2.28
CA THR A 139 12.12 -16.14 3.54
C THR A 139 11.31 -14.88 3.30
N VAL A 140 10.26 -14.67 4.10
CA VAL A 140 9.44 -13.45 4.09
C VAL A 140 9.49 -12.83 5.49
N ARG A 141 9.67 -11.50 5.54
CA ARG A 141 9.60 -10.73 6.79
C ARG A 141 8.64 -9.59 6.61
N ILE A 142 7.58 -9.59 7.41
CA ILE A 142 6.59 -8.51 7.44
C ILE A 142 7.02 -7.54 8.54
N VAL A 143 7.38 -6.31 8.14
CA VAL A 143 7.76 -5.25 9.08
C VAL A 143 6.59 -4.28 9.18
N LEU A 144 5.93 -4.27 10.34
CA LEU A 144 4.93 -3.27 10.67
C LEU A 144 5.67 -2.01 11.12
N VAL A 145 5.68 -0.99 10.26
CA VAL A 145 6.16 0.33 10.64
C VAL A 145 5.01 1.03 11.36
N ALA A 146 5.23 1.50 12.59
CA ALA A 146 4.23 2.15 13.44
C ALA A 146 3.64 3.47 12.89
N LEU A 147 3.95 3.81 11.63
CA LEU A 147 3.42 4.95 10.90
C LEU A 147 2.61 4.42 9.70
N TYR A 148 1.32 4.18 9.93
CA TYR A 148 0.22 4.14 8.94
C TYR A 148 0.35 3.36 7.62
N GLN A 149 1.40 2.59 7.35
CA GLN A 149 1.53 1.72 6.17
C GLN A 149 2.43 0.51 6.47
N PRO A 150 2.02 -0.74 6.17
CA PRO A 150 2.93 -1.89 6.22
C PRO A 150 3.95 -1.81 5.07
N LEU A 151 5.23 -1.95 5.39
CA LEU A 151 6.32 -2.04 4.41
C LEU A 151 6.76 -3.51 4.33
N ILE A 152 6.67 -4.12 3.15
CA ILE A 152 7.02 -5.53 2.95
C ILE A 152 8.29 -5.62 2.12
N MET A 153 9.32 -6.26 2.68
CA MET A 153 10.57 -6.53 1.99
C MET A 153 10.64 -8.02 1.65
N ALA A 154 10.83 -8.35 0.38
CA ALA A 154 11.10 -9.70 -0.08
C ALA A 154 12.44 -9.75 -0.84
N ARG A 155 13.25 -10.80 -0.61
CA ARG A 155 14.53 -11.02 -1.28
C ARG A 155 14.42 -12.26 -2.17
N ARG A 156 14.70 -12.09 -3.46
CA ARG A 156 15.03 -13.20 -4.37
C ARG A 156 16.54 -13.45 -4.32
N CYS A 157 16.93 -14.72 -4.39
CA CYS A 157 18.28 -15.13 -4.73
C CYS A 157 18.34 -15.35 -6.25
#